data_AF-A0A3A6UEL4-F1
#
_entry.id   AF-A0A3A6UEL4-F1
#
_cell.length_a   1.000
_cell.length_b   1.000
_cell.length_c   1.000
_cell.angle_alpha   90.00
_cell.angle_beta   90.00
_cell.angle_gamma   90.00
#
_symmetry.space_group_name_H-M   'P 1'
#
loop_
_entity.id
_entity.type
_entity.pdbx_description
1 polymer ?
#
loop_
_entity_poly.entity_id
_entity_poly.type
_entity_poly.pdbx_seq_one_letter_code
_entity_poly.pdbx_strand_id
1 'polypeptide(L)'
;MNKHEIPVPHLTTAHSGPLYHVEKIILNKLAEIESWFRKKWQETPAPLTSSVDLRHAGFKLAPVDTNLFPAGFNNLNPEFLPLCIQAAQSALIEYIPDCTKILLLPESHTRNKYYLQSLNVLKTIFVKAGFIVRIGSLDPDIKEPTEIILEQGETLLIEPLQRQGDKVGLDNFSPCLLLLNNDLSSGVPEILQDVQQRIRPTAKLGWASRLKSSHFQFFEEVAIEFAELVGIDPWLINPYFSAIEGVDFMAQEGIEILAQEVDKILSLINDKYTTYGIENKPFAVVKADNGTYGMSVMMVHNGDEIRQLNRKQRTRMSTSKGSRKVDRVIIQEGVYTFETMPDGSVAEPVVYMIGQFVVGGFYRVHKGRGIDENLNAPGMHFEPLAFAQACNMPCDDLKVVDCPNRFYVYGVIARLAALAAAREIAAIGGE
;
A
#
# COMPACT_ATOMS: atom_id res chain seq x y z
N MET A 1 -14.60 3.26 -31.20
CA MET A 1 -13.65 3.42 -30.07
C MET A 1 -12.74 4.57 -30.39
N ASN A 2 -12.80 5.60 -29.56
CA ASN A 2 -11.97 6.80 -29.73
C ASN A 2 -10.51 6.41 -29.47
N LYS A 3 -9.55 6.85 -30.30
CA LYS A 3 -8.10 6.55 -30.10
C LYS A 3 -7.51 7.12 -28.80
N HIS A 4 -8.32 7.82 -28.00
CA HIS A 4 -7.96 8.49 -26.74
C HIS A 4 -8.67 7.90 -25.51
N GLU A 5 -9.52 6.87 -25.65
CA GLU A 5 -10.08 6.18 -24.48
C GLU A 5 -9.06 5.19 -23.93
N ILE A 6 -8.52 5.48 -22.73
CA ILE A 6 -7.70 4.53 -21.98
C ILE A 6 -8.64 3.39 -21.53
N PRO A 7 -8.38 2.13 -21.91
CA PRO A 7 -9.23 1.01 -21.52
C PRO A 7 -9.22 0.84 -20.01
N VAL A 8 -10.41 0.76 -19.40
CA VAL A 8 -10.58 0.59 -17.95
C VAL A 8 -11.00 -0.85 -17.65
N PRO A 9 -10.50 -1.48 -16.56
CA PRO A 9 -11.05 -2.73 -16.09
C PRO A 9 -12.56 -2.67 -15.84
N HIS A 10 -13.22 -3.81 -16.09
CA HIS A 10 -14.61 -4.02 -15.75
C HIS A 10 -14.77 -5.23 -14.83
N LEU A 11 -15.80 -5.20 -14.01
CA LEU A 11 -16.22 -6.38 -13.27
C LEU A 11 -16.77 -7.44 -14.22
N THR A 12 -16.21 -8.63 -14.17
CA THR A 12 -16.65 -9.77 -15.00
C THR A 12 -17.74 -10.62 -14.34
N THR A 13 -18.15 -10.29 -13.12
CA THR A 13 -19.18 -11.05 -12.40
C THR A 13 -20.60 -10.65 -12.83
N ALA A 14 -21.39 -11.61 -13.29
CA ALA A 14 -22.81 -11.44 -13.60
C ALA A 14 -23.69 -11.15 -12.35
N HIS A 15 -23.17 -11.41 -11.15
CA HIS A 15 -23.85 -11.13 -9.89
C HIS A 15 -23.37 -9.82 -9.27
N SER A 16 -24.26 -8.82 -9.23
CA SER A 16 -24.10 -7.65 -8.36
C SER A 16 -24.37 -8.10 -6.91
N GLY A 17 -23.37 -8.71 -6.28
CA GLY A 17 -23.48 -9.27 -4.93
C GLY A 17 -23.68 -8.22 -3.83
N PRO A 18 -23.52 -8.59 -2.54
CA PRO A 18 -23.65 -7.70 -1.38
C PRO A 18 -22.86 -6.39 -1.50
N LEU A 19 -21.81 -6.36 -2.32
CA LEU A 19 -20.97 -5.17 -2.48
C LEU A 19 -21.67 -4.03 -3.24
N TYR A 20 -22.62 -4.30 -4.15
CA TYR A 20 -23.46 -3.25 -4.72
C TYR A 20 -24.21 -2.50 -3.61
N HIS A 21 -24.59 -3.20 -2.54
CA HIS A 21 -25.20 -2.60 -1.36
C HIS A 21 -24.20 -1.77 -0.54
N VAL A 22 -22.96 -2.23 -0.35
CA VAL A 22 -21.89 -1.47 0.33
C VAL A 22 -21.56 -0.19 -0.40
N GLU A 23 -21.33 -0.25 -1.71
CA GLU A 23 -21.01 0.91 -2.53
C GLU A 23 -22.16 1.93 -2.50
N LYS A 24 -23.41 1.44 -2.61
CA LYS A 24 -24.60 2.28 -2.48
C LYS A 24 -24.71 2.92 -1.08
N ILE A 25 -24.43 2.20 -0.01
CA ILE A 25 -24.42 2.75 1.35
C ILE A 25 -23.37 3.85 1.49
N ILE A 26 -22.14 3.59 1.01
CA ILE A 26 -21.04 4.55 1.06
C ILE A 26 -21.44 5.84 0.32
N LEU A 27 -21.99 5.72 -0.89
CA LEU A 27 -22.44 6.88 -1.68
C LEU A 27 -23.57 7.65 -0.98
N ASN A 28 -24.52 6.95 -0.37
CA ASN A 28 -25.63 7.58 0.36
C ASN A 28 -25.22 8.25 1.68
N LYS A 29 -24.01 7.98 2.19
CA LYS A 29 -23.50 8.50 3.48
C LYS A 29 -22.31 9.44 3.31
N LEU A 30 -22.11 10.01 2.12
CA LEU A 30 -20.96 10.87 1.78
C LEU A 30 -20.67 11.92 2.85
N ALA A 31 -21.64 12.77 3.21
CA ALA A 31 -21.41 13.86 4.16
C ALA A 31 -21.01 13.36 5.57
N GLU A 32 -21.60 12.24 6.01
CA GLU A 32 -21.30 11.58 7.29
C GLU A 32 -19.87 11.02 7.27
N ILE A 33 -19.50 10.31 6.20
CA ILE A 33 -18.17 9.73 5.99
C ILE A 33 -17.09 10.81 5.94
N GLU A 34 -17.28 11.86 5.14
CA GLU A 34 -16.30 12.94 5.03
C GLU A 34 -16.15 13.71 6.34
N SER A 35 -17.24 13.88 7.10
CA SER A 35 -17.20 14.49 8.44
C SER A 35 -16.45 13.62 9.44
N TRP A 36 -16.67 12.31 9.40
CA TRP A 36 -15.95 11.35 10.24
C TRP A 36 -14.46 11.35 9.94
N PHE A 37 -14.05 11.28 8.66
CA PHE A 37 -12.65 11.36 8.28
C PHE A 37 -11.98 12.66 8.77
N ARG A 38 -12.61 13.83 8.57
CA ARG A 38 -12.04 15.10 9.06
C ARG A 38 -11.76 15.08 10.56
N LYS A 39 -12.62 14.46 11.37
CA LYS A 39 -12.39 14.29 12.82
C LYS A 39 -11.24 13.32 13.10
N LYS A 40 -11.23 12.17 12.41
CA LYS A 40 -10.18 11.16 12.59
C LYS A 40 -8.79 11.66 12.21
N TRP A 41 -8.67 12.49 11.18
CA TRP A 41 -7.38 13.09 10.81
C TRP A 41 -6.89 14.16 11.79
N GLN A 42 -7.79 14.83 12.52
CA GLN A 42 -7.43 15.71 13.63
C GLN A 42 -6.94 14.93 14.85
N GLU A 43 -7.56 13.78 15.13
CA GLU A 43 -7.14 12.87 16.21
C GLU A 43 -5.80 12.19 15.87
N THR A 44 -5.62 11.76 14.63
CA THR A 44 -4.46 11.00 14.18
C THR A 44 -4.05 11.44 12.77
N PRO A 45 -3.07 12.36 12.67
CA PRO A 45 -2.42 12.81 11.45
C PRO A 45 -2.11 11.72 10.41
N ALA A 46 -2.52 11.95 9.16
CA ALA A 46 -2.25 11.03 8.05
C ALA A 46 -0.74 10.95 7.72
N PRO A 47 -0.23 9.78 7.28
CA PRO A 47 1.13 9.65 6.76
C PRO A 47 1.34 10.57 5.55
N LEU A 48 2.54 11.12 5.39
CA LEU A 48 2.81 12.06 4.29
C LEU A 48 2.64 11.42 2.91
N THR A 49 3.05 10.16 2.75
CA THR A 49 2.83 9.39 1.53
C THR A 49 2.36 7.99 1.86
N SER A 50 1.42 7.47 1.08
CA SER A 50 1.03 6.08 1.17
C SER A 50 0.41 5.59 -0.13
N SER A 51 0.47 4.28 -0.36
CA SER A 51 -0.33 3.58 -1.36
C SER A 51 -1.02 2.37 -0.75
N VAL A 52 -2.21 2.07 -1.23
CA VAL A 52 -3.03 0.95 -0.76
C VAL A 52 -3.43 0.09 -1.94
N ASP A 53 -3.05 -1.19 -1.91
CA ASP A 53 -3.50 -2.19 -2.87
C ASP A 53 -4.87 -2.69 -2.40
N LEU A 54 -5.87 -2.62 -3.28
CA LEU A 54 -7.23 -3.07 -3.02
C LEU A 54 -7.55 -4.31 -3.86
N ARG A 55 -8.49 -5.13 -3.39
CA ARG A 55 -9.11 -6.17 -4.19
C ARG A 55 -10.62 -6.06 -4.16
N HIS A 56 -11.22 -6.16 -5.34
CA HIS A 56 -12.66 -6.09 -5.53
C HIS A 56 -13.20 -7.45 -5.99
N ALA A 57 -13.80 -8.18 -5.05
CA ALA A 57 -14.37 -9.50 -5.27
C ALA A 57 -15.86 -9.48 -5.67
N GLY A 58 -16.49 -8.31 -5.84
CA GLY A 58 -17.94 -8.23 -6.13
C GLY A 58 -18.85 -8.52 -4.93
N PHE A 59 -18.35 -9.23 -3.92
CA PHE A 59 -18.98 -9.43 -2.61
C PHE A 59 -18.18 -8.83 -1.45
N LYS A 60 -16.93 -8.44 -1.69
CA LYS A 60 -16.00 -7.84 -0.71
C LYS A 60 -15.08 -6.85 -1.40
N LEU A 61 -14.80 -5.71 -0.75
CA LEU A 61 -13.82 -4.71 -1.19
C LEU A 61 -12.91 -4.38 -0.03
N ALA A 62 -11.68 -4.89 -0.07
CA ALA A 62 -10.78 -4.81 1.07
C ALA A 62 -9.36 -4.40 0.64
N PRO A 63 -8.62 -3.70 1.52
CA PRO A 63 -7.19 -3.51 1.33
C PRO A 63 -6.44 -4.80 1.59
N VAL A 64 -5.45 -5.08 0.75
CA VAL A 64 -4.60 -6.28 0.85
C VAL A 64 -3.14 -5.95 1.13
N ASP A 65 -2.73 -4.70 0.90
CA ASP A 65 -1.41 -4.16 1.26
C ASP A 65 -1.50 -2.63 1.49
N THR A 66 -0.74 -2.12 2.46
CA THR A 66 -0.57 -0.68 2.69
C THR A 66 0.93 -0.38 2.80
N ASN A 67 1.41 0.44 1.88
CA ASN A 67 2.80 0.83 1.76
C ASN A 67 2.99 2.32 2.08
N LEU A 68 3.81 2.63 3.08
CA LEU A 68 4.17 4.00 3.47
C LEU A 68 5.33 4.59 2.65
N PHE A 69 5.98 3.77 1.84
CA PHE A 69 7.08 4.13 0.94
C PHE A 69 6.68 3.86 -0.53
N PRO A 70 5.60 4.47 -1.03
CA PRO A 70 5.11 4.20 -2.37
C PRO A 70 6.17 4.56 -3.42
N ALA A 71 6.35 3.68 -4.39
CA ALA A 71 7.44 3.76 -5.38
C ALA A 71 6.95 3.66 -6.84
N GLY A 72 5.69 4.04 -7.07
CA GLY A 72 5.04 4.03 -8.39
C GLY A 72 4.39 5.37 -8.75
N PHE A 73 4.94 6.50 -8.29
CA PHE A 73 4.40 7.83 -8.64
C PHE A 73 4.45 8.11 -10.14
N ASN A 74 5.35 7.47 -10.88
CA ASN A 74 5.44 7.53 -12.35
C ASN A 74 4.26 6.84 -13.06
N ASN A 75 3.50 6.00 -12.36
CA ASN A 75 2.34 5.31 -12.92
C ASN A 75 1.03 6.12 -12.75
N LEU A 76 1.06 7.23 -11.98
CA LEU A 76 -0.09 8.12 -11.84
C LEU A 76 -0.36 8.84 -13.17
N ASN A 77 -1.63 9.11 -13.47
CA ASN A 77 -1.98 9.95 -14.62
C ASN A 77 -1.36 11.36 -14.42
N PRO A 78 -0.51 11.84 -15.35
CA PRO A 78 0.13 13.16 -15.26
C PRO A 78 -0.85 14.34 -15.11
N GLU A 79 -2.09 14.18 -15.56
CA GLU A 79 -3.14 15.20 -15.40
C GLU A 79 -3.50 15.50 -13.93
N PHE A 80 -3.20 14.57 -13.00
CA PHE A 80 -3.38 14.80 -11.55
C PHE A 80 -2.15 15.36 -10.85
N LEU A 81 -1.09 15.71 -11.59
CA LEU A 81 0.07 16.35 -10.97
C LEU A 81 -0.30 17.64 -10.20
N PRO A 82 -1.19 18.53 -10.69
CA PRO A 82 -1.67 19.67 -9.92
C PRO A 82 -2.33 19.27 -8.58
N LEU A 83 -3.13 18.20 -8.57
CA LEU A 83 -3.75 17.66 -7.35
C LEU A 83 -2.68 17.13 -6.38
N CYS A 84 -1.69 16.40 -6.87
CA CYS A 84 -0.57 15.92 -6.05
C CYS A 84 0.19 17.09 -5.40
N ILE A 85 0.44 18.16 -6.16
CA ILE A 85 1.12 19.37 -5.66
C ILE A 85 0.29 20.03 -4.56
N GLN A 86 -1.00 20.23 -4.77
CA GLN A 86 -1.89 20.84 -3.77
C GLN A 86 -2.01 19.99 -2.50
N ALA A 87 -2.08 18.65 -2.66
CA ALA A 87 -2.10 17.73 -1.53
C ALA A 87 -0.81 17.80 -0.73
N ALA A 88 0.35 17.86 -1.39
CA ALA A 88 1.64 18.01 -0.71
C ALA A 88 1.75 19.34 0.06
N GLN A 89 1.29 20.45 -0.53
CA GLN A 89 1.22 21.75 0.15
C GLN A 89 0.33 21.69 1.39
N SER A 90 -0.89 21.17 1.23
CA SER A 90 -1.87 21.08 2.32
C SER A 90 -1.36 20.19 3.45
N ALA A 91 -0.80 19.03 3.12
CA ALA A 91 -0.24 18.12 4.11
C ALA A 91 0.92 18.79 4.87
N LEU A 92 1.86 19.43 4.20
CA LEU A 92 3.06 19.95 4.87
C LEU A 92 2.84 21.25 5.65
N ILE A 93 1.90 22.11 5.24
CA ILE A 93 1.56 23.36 5.97
C ILE A 93 1.10 23.05 7.39
N GLU A 94 0.32 21.99 7.58
CA GLU A 94 -0.18 21.61 8.91
C GLU A 94 0.94 21.11 9.84
N TYR A 95 2.02 20.55 9.30
CA TYR A 95 3.05 19.89 10.10
C TYR A 95 4.33 20.70 10.34
N ILE A 96 4.81 21.43 9.32
CA ILE A 96 6.13 22.07 9.32
C ILE A 96 6.11 23.42 8.59
N PRO A 97 5.41 24.43 9.12
CA PRO A 97 5.16 25.69 8.41
C PRO A 97 6.44 26.45 8.00
N ASP A 98 7.51 26.33 8.77
CA ASP A 98 8.79 27.01 8.49
C ASP A 98 9.75 26.19 7.62
N CYS A 99 9.38 24.95 7.27
CA CYS A 99 10.27 24.07 6.54
C CYS A 99 10.31 24.42 5.05
N THR A 100 11.51 24.67 4.54
CA THR A 100 11.74 24.99 3.12
C THR A 100 12.61 23.96 2.39
N LYS A 101 13.27 23.04 3.12
CA LYS A 101 14.27 22.11 2.59
C LYS A 101 13.95 20.67 2.95
N ILE A 102 13.70 19.84 1.94
CA ILE A 102 13.41 18.40 2.08
C ILE A 102 14.61 17.61 1.55
N LEU A 103 15.09 16.64 2.32
CA LEU A 103 16.04 15.64 1.85
C LEU A 103 15.30 14.33 1.59
N LEU A 104 15.23 13.93 0.32
CA LEU A 104 14.61 12.68 -0.10
C LEU A 104 15.66 11.55 -0.01
N LEU A 105 15.30 10.48 0.68
CA LEU A 105 16.16 9.32 0.96
C LEU A 105 15.65 8.11 0.16
N PRO A 106 16.26 7.74 -0.97
CA PRO A 106 15.78 6.66 -1.83
C PRO A 106 16.28 5.27 -1.39
N GLU A 107 15.71 4.22 -1.97
CA GLU A 107 16.21 2.84 -1.89
C GLU A 107 17.69 2.78 -2.33
N SER A 108 18.49 2.01 -1.60
CA SER A 108 19.91 1.80 -1.91
C SER A 108 20.09 0.84 -3.08
N HIS A 109 21.23 0.95 -3.79
CA HIS A 109 21.68 0.00 -4.82
C HIS A 109 20.66 -0.31 -5.95
N THR A 110 19.76 0.63 -6.26
CA THR A 110 18.73 0.41 -7.28
C THR A 110 19.24 0.75 -8.69
N ARG A 111 19.13 -0.22 -9.61
CA ARG A 111 19.24 -0.01 -11.06
C ARG A 111 17.88 -0.02 -11.75
N ASN A 112 16.81 -0.03 -10.97
CA ASN A 112 15.45 -0.10 -11.48
C ASN A 112 15.06 1.28 -12.03
N LYS A 113 14.98 1.38 -13.36
CA LYS A 113 14.64 2.61 -14.07
C LYS A 113 13.25 3.13 -13.70
N TYR A 114 12.28 2.25 -13.47
CA TYR A 114 10.92 2.65 -13.06
C TYR A 114 10.91 3.27 -11.67
N TYR A 115 11.71 2.72 -10.75
CA TYR A 115 11.87 3.33 -9.42
C TYR A 115 12.47 4.73 -9.52
N LEU A 116 13.51 4.91 -10.34
CA LEU A 116 14.14 6.22 -10.54
C LEU A 116 13.17 7.23 -11.20
N GLN A 117 12.32 6.78 -12.13
CA GLN A 117 11.23 7.60 -12.68
C GLN A 117 10.24 7.99 -11.59
N SER A 118 9.80 7.06 -10.73
CA SER A 118 8.93 7.37 -9.58
C SER A 118 9.57 8.40 -8.66
N LEU A 119 10.86 8.22 -8.33
CA LEU A 119 11.62 9.13 -7.48
C LEU A 119 11.68 10.55 -8.08
N ASN A 120 11.85 10.65 -9.40
CA ASN A 120 11.83 11.93 -10.11
C ASN A 120 10.46 12.63 -10.04
N VAL A 121 9.37 11.87 -10.22
CA VAL A 121 8.01 12.42 -10.09
C VAL A 121 7.75 12.88 -8.65
N LEU A 122 8.15 12.10 -7.65
CA LEU A 122 8.01 12.45 -6.24
C LEU A 122 8.79 13.74 -5.90
N LYS A 123 10.06 13.82 -6.32
CA LYS A 123 10.87 15.05 -6.21
C LYS A 123 10.16 16.23 -6.88
N THR A 124 9.64 16.04 -8.08
CA THR A 124 8.96 17.08 -8.86
C THR A 124 7.72 17.61 -8.14
N ILE A 125 6.91 16.73 -7.54
CA ILE A 125 5.75 17.12 -6.73
C ILE A 125 6.16 18.09 -5.62
N PHE A 126 7.16 17.72 -4.81
CA PHE A 126 7.59 18.55 -3.68
C PHE A 126 8.31 19.83 -4.12
N VAL A 127 9.10 19.81 -5.21
CA VAL A 127 9.70 21.03 -5.77
C VAL A 127 8.60 22.00 -6.24
N LYS A 128 7.60 21.49 -6.97
CA LYS A 128 6.47 22.29 -7.45
C LYS A 128 5.55 22.77 -6.31
N ALA A 129 5.52 22.06 -5.20
CA ALA A 129 4.84 22.48 -3.97
C ALA A 129 5.54 23.66 -3.26
N GLY A 130 6.77 24.01 -3.65
CA GLY A 130 7.51 25.17 -3.13
C GLY A 130 8.72 24.84 -2.26
N PHE A 131 9.13 23.56 -2.19
CA PHE A 131 10.26 23.13 -1.38
C PHE A 131 11.55 23.04 -2.19
N ILE A 132 12.69 23.24 -1.53
CA ILE A 132 14.01 22.91 -2.06
C ILE A 132 14.25 21.42 -1.74
N VAL A 133 14.24 20.58 -2.77
CA VAL A 133 14.37 19.12 -2.61
C VAL A 133 15.69 18.64 -3.20
N ARG A 134 16.51 17.97 -2.38
CA ARG A 134 17.71 17.24 -2.82
C ARG A 134 17.60 15.76 -2.44
N ILE A 135 18.40 14.92 -3.09
CA ILE A 135 18.37 13.46 -2.90
C ILE A 135 19.67 13.02 -2.22
N GLY A 136 19.55 12.38 -1.06
CA GLY A 136 20.69 11.87 -0.30
C GLY A 136 20.71 10.35 -0.27
N SER A 137 21.83 9.75 -0.65
CA SER A 137 22.00 8.30 -0.67
C SER A 137 22.38 7.74 0.69
N LEU A 138 21.70 6.66 1.09
CA LEU A 138 22.11 5.79 2.20
C LEU A 138 23.16 4.74 1.78
N ASP A 139 23.50 4.66 0.49
CA ASP A 139 24.52 3.77 -0.05
C ASP A 139 25.93 4.31 0.25
N PRO A 140 26.76 3.61 1.05
CA PRO A 140 28.11 4.05 1.41
C PRO A 140 29.09 4.03 0.21
N ASP A 141 28.74 3.37 -0.89
CA ASP A 141 29.57 3.35 -2.10
C ASP A 141 29.47 4.66 -2.90
N ILE A 142 28.40 5.44 -2.70
CA ILE A 142 28.26 6.78 -3.29
C ILE A 142 29.05 7.77 -2.42
N LYS A 143 30.25 8.14 -2.89
CA LYS A 143 31.17 9.06 -2.19
C LYS A 143 31.21 10.47 -2.75
N GLU A 144 30.66 10.66 -3.95
CA GLU A 144 30.60 11.93 -4.65
C GLU A 144 29.23 12.11 -5.32
N PRO A 145 28.77 13.36 -5.55
CA PRO A 145 27.53 13.62 -6.27
C PRO A 145 27.53 12.90 -7.63
N THR A 146 26.55 12.03 -7.82
CA THR A 146 26.43 11.16 -8.99
C THR A 146 25.19 11.53 -9.78
N GLU A 147 25.36 11.85 -11.06
CA GLU A 147 24.25 12.10 -11.98
C GLU A 147 23.75 10.81 -12.60
N ILE A 148 22.43 10.64 -12.60
CA ILE A 148 21.74 9.54 -13.27
C ILE A 148 20.80 10.12 -14.32
N ILE A 149 21.05 9.78 -15.58
CA ILE A 149 20.20 10.18 -16.72
C ILE A 149 19.03 9.21 -16.82
N LEU A 150 17.80 9.74 -16.81
CA LEU A 150 16.56 9.00 -16.97
C LEU A 150 16.24 8.81 -18.45
N GLU A 151 15.32 7.88 -18.76
CA GLU A 151 14.98 7.52 -20.14
C GLU A 151 14.41 8.67 -20.97
N GLN A 152 13.77 9.65 -20.33
CA GLN A 152 13.19 10.83 -20.97
C GLN A 152 14.16 12.03 -21.00
N GLY A 153 15.41 11.83 -20.58
CA GLY A 153 16.47 12.82 -20.65
C GLY A 153 16.59 13.73 -19.43
N GLU A 154 15.72 13.61 -18.41
CA GLU A 154 15.94 14.31 -17.14
C GLU A 154 17.08 13.68 -16.34
N THR A 155 17.67 14.46 -15.44
CA THR A 155 18.79 14.01 -14.60
C THR A 155 18.42 14.05 -13.12
N LEU A 156 18.71 12.96 -12.42
CA LEU A 156 18.72 12.91 -10.96
C LEU A 156 20.15 13.06 -10.44
N LEU A 157 20.38 14.06 -9.60
CA LEU A 157 21.60 14.18 -8.83
C LEU A 157 21.39 13.45 -7.49
N ILE A 158 22.16 12.40 -7.25
CA ILE A 158 22.18 11.64 -5.99
C ILE A 158 23.48 11.96 -5.27
N GLU A 159 23.37 12.29 -3.99
CA GLU A 159 24.49 12.86 -3.24
C GLU A 159 24.82 12.06 -1.99
N PRO A 160 26.09 11.97 -1.57
CA PRO A 160 26.48 11.29 -0.34
C PRO A 160 25.88 11.98 0.88
N LEU A 161 25.21 11.21 1.75
CA LEU A 161 24.74 11.75 3.03
C LEU A 161 25.90 12.08 3.97
N GLN A 162 25.74 13.18 4.69
CA GLN A 162 26.66 13.63 5.72
C GLN A 162 25.93 13.81 7.04
N ARG A 163 26.54 13.35 8.13
CA ARG A 163 26.05 13.59 9.49
C ARG A 163 26.98 14.55 10.22
N GLN A 164 26.39 15.56 10.85
CA GLN A 164 27.06 16.53 11.71
C GLN A 164 26.32 16.55 13.05
N GLY A 165 26.88 15.88 14.06
CA GLY A 165 26.21 15.71 15.36
C GLY A 165 24.89 14.96 15.23
N ASP A 166 23.79 15.61 15.61
CA ASP A 166 22.43 15.09 15.56
C ASP A 166 21.64 15.52 14.31
N LYS A 167 22.35 15.97 13.26
CA LYS A 167 21.73 16.36 11.99
C LYS A 167 22.35 15.63 10.81
N VAL A 168 21.50 15.29 9.85
CA VAL A 168 21.84 14.69 8.56
C VAL A 168 21.53 15.69 7.45
N GLY A 169 22.43 15.78 6.48
CA GLY A 169 22.27 16.67 5.34
C GLY A 169 23.18 16.26 4.20
N LEU A 170 23.41 17.21 3.29
CA LEU A 170 24.36 17.11 2.19
C LEU A 170 25.35 18.26 2.28
N ASP A 171 26.32 18.28 1.38
CA ASP A 171 27.22 19.42 1.26
C ASP A 171 26.44 20.73 1.05
N ASN A 172 26.69 21.69 1.94
CA ASN A 172 26.02 22.98 2.01
C ASN A 172 24.48 22.92 2.04
N PHE A 173 23.90 21.82 2.56
CA PHE A 173 22.44 21.65 2.65
C PHE A 173 22.01 20.95 3.93
N SER A 174 21.43 21.74 4.82
CA SER A 174 20.76 21.27 6.03
C SER A 174 19.24 21.27 5.81
N PRO A 175 18.61 20.10 5.65
CA PRO A 175 17.16 19.99 5.49
C PRO A 175 16.44 20.12 6.84
N CYS A 176 15.17 20.51 6.79
CA CYS A 176 14.28 20.49 7.95
C CYS A 176 13.48 19.18 8.04
N LEU A 177 13.28 18.50 6.91
CA LEU A 177 12.57 17.21 6.83
C LEU A 177 13.41 16.18 6.08
N LEU A 178 13.50 14.98 6.63
CA LEU A 178 14.02 13.79 5.96
C LEU A 178 12.81 12.96 5.47
N LEU A 179 12.65 12.83 4.16
CA LEU A 179 11.57 12.05 3.55
C LEU A 179 12.11 10.70 3.09
N LEU A 180 11.68 9.62 3.74
CA LEU A 180 12.02 8.26 3.33
C LEU A 180 11.17 7.85 2.14
N ASN A 181 11.84 7.50 1.05
CA ASN A 181 11.31 6.64 -0.02
C ASN A 181 12.12 5.33 -0.10
N ASN A 182 12.67 4.95 1.06
CA ASN A 182 13.40 3.73 1.35
C ASN A 182 12.70 3.06 2.52
N ASP A 183 12.33 1.80 2.36
CA ASP A 183 11.61 1.05 3.39
C ASP A 183 12.47 0.70 4.60
N LEU A 184 13.79 0.90 4.56
CA LEU A 184 14.74 0.52 5.61
C LEU A 184 14.65 -0.96 6.00
N SER A 185 14.37 -1.82 5.03
CA SER A 185 14.27 -3.29 5.18
C SER A 185 15.49 -3.94 5.81
N SER A 186 16.68 -3.38 5.60
CA SER A 186 17.92 -3.85 6.23
C SER A 186 18.10 -3.39 7.68
N GLY A 187 17.18 -2.57 8.21
CA GLY A 187 17.28 -1.92 9.51
C GLY A 187 17.54 -0.41 9.37
N VAL A 188 17.35 0.33 10.46
CA VAL A 188 17.62 1.78 10.50
C VAL A 188 19.14 2.02 10.55
N PRO A 189 19.74 2.63 9.52
CA PRO A 189 21.18 2.88 9.49
C PRO A 189 21.62 3.83 10.63
N GLU A 190 22.83 3.64 11.14
CA GLU A 190 23.39 4.45 12.24
C GLU A 190 23.32 5.95 11.94
N ILE A 191 23.52 6.35 10.68
CA ILE A 191 23.46 7.75 10.27
C ILE A 191 22.09 8.42 10.54
N LEU A 192 21.00 7.65 10.59
CA LEU A 192 19.64 8.14 10.84
C LEU A 192 19.20 7.99 12.31
N GLN A 193 20.01 7.37 13.18
CA GLN A 193 19.67 7.18 14.58
C GLN A 193 19.89 8.47 15.39
N ASP A 194 18.97 8.79 16.30
CA ASP A 194 19.06 9.94 17.21
C ASP A 194 19.29 11.29 16.51
N VAL A 195 18.64 11.49 15.35
CA VAL A 195 18.65 12.77 14.64
C VAL A 195 17.52 13.68 15.14
N GLN A 196 17.78 14.98 15.24
CA GLN A 196 16.77 15.98 15.60
C GLN A 196 15.74 16.23 14.51
N GLN A 197 16.12 16.01 13.25
CA GLN A 197 15.24 16.24 12.11
C GLN A 197 14.16 15.18 12.07
N ARG A 198 12.94 15.60 11.73
CA ARG A 198 11.83 14.66 11.55
C ARG A 198 12.11 13.77 10.34
N ILE A 199 11.85 12.48 10.51
CA ILE A 199 11.92 11.48 9.44
C ILE A 199 10.49 11.04 9.14
N ARG A 200 10.06 11.15 7.88
CA ARG A 200 8.71 10.75 7.46
C ARG A 200 8.72 9.74 6.31
N PRO A 201 7.94 8.65 6.39
CA PRO A 201 7.35 8.12 7.63
C PRO A 201 8.44 7.83 8.68
N THR A 202 8.08 7.71 9.95
CA THR A 202 9.05 7.51 11.03
C THR A 202 9.95 6.29 10.77
N ALA A 203 11.26 6.46 10.98
CA ALA A 203 12.24 5.37 10.81
C ALA A 203 11.99 4.19 11.76
N LYS A 204 11.24 4.43 12.86
CA LYS A 204 10.81 3.38 13.80
C LYS A 204 9.85 2.36 13.15
N LEU A 205 9.10 2.77 12.12
CA LEU A 205 8.31 1.90 11.25
C LEU A 205 9.08 1.46 9.99
N GLY A 206 10.42 1.49 10.04
CA GLY A 206 11.22 0.80 9.03
C GLY A 206 10.74 -0.64 8.88
N TRP A 207 10.81 -1.16 7.67
CA TRP A 207 10.36 -2.48 7.26
C TRP A 207 11.02 -3.64 8.02
N ALA A 208 12.13 -3.36 8.70
CA ALA A 208 12.77 -4.27 9.63
C ALA A 208 12.00 -4.50 10.95
N SER A 209 11.17 -3.55 11.39
CA SER A 209 10.46 -3.56 12.68
C SER A 209 8.93 -3.55 12.52
N ARG A 210 8.41 -3.08 11.38
CA ARG A 210 6.97 -3.06 11.12
C ARG A 210 6.41 -4.46 10.87
N LEU A 211 5.37 -4.83 11.61
CA LEU A 211 4.64 -6.10 11.46
C LEU A 211 3.33 -5.85 10.72
N LYS A 212 3.03 -6.66 9.70
CA LYS A 212 1.75 -6.57 8.98
C LYS A 212 0.59 -6.88 9.90
N SER A 213 0.74 -7.87 10.77
CA SER A 213 -0.24 -8.26 11.79
C SER A 213 -0.66 -7.06 12.65
N SER A 214 0.30 -6.24 13.10
CA SER A 214 0.03 -5.01 13.83
C SER A 214 -0.81 -4.04 13.01
N HIS A 215 -0.47 -3.82 11.74
CA HIS A 215 -1.25 -2.96 10.86
C HIS A 215 -2.68 -3.48 10.66
N PHE A 216 -2.87 -4.78 10.43
CA PHE A 216 -4.19 -5.36 10.25
C PHE A 216 -5.04 -5.29 11.53
N GLN A 217 -4.43 -5.31 12.72
CA GLN A 217 -5.13 -5.06 13.97
C GLN A 217 -5.67 -3.62 14.04
N PHE A 218 -4.86 -2.60 13.72
CA PHE A 218 -5.35 -1.23 13.62
C PHE A 218 -6.41 -1.06 12.53
N PHE A 219 -6.29 -1.79 11.42
CA PHE A 219 -7.29 -1.75 10.36
C PHE A 219 -8.60 -2.38 10.79
N GLU A 220 -8.58 -3.48 11.54
CA GLU A 220 -9.78 -4.09 12.11
C GLU A 220 -10.55 -3.11 13.00
N GLU A 221 -9.87 -2.39 13.89
CA GLU A 221 -10.48 -1.35 14.73
C GLU A 221 -11.14 -0.25 13.88
N VAL A 222 -10.41 0.27 12.88
CA VAL A 222 -10.92 1.31 11.97
C VAL A 222 -12.11 0.80 11.15
N ALA A 223 -12.06 -0.45 10.68
CA ALA A 223 -13.13 -1.06 9.90
C ALA A 223 -14.39 -1.28 10.73
N ILE A 224 -14.26 -1.66 12.01
CA ILE A 224 -15.38 -1.80 12.94
C ILE A 224 -16.02 -0.43 13.20
N GLU A 225 -15.24 0.60 13.55
CA GLU A 225 -15.74 1.96 13.77
C GLU A 225 -16.48 2.50 12.54
N PHE A 226 -15.92 2.27 11.34
CA PHE A 226 -16.54 2.70 10.09
C PHE A 226 -17.80 1.90 9.78
N ALA A 227 -17.78 0.58 10.00
CA ALA A 227 -18.93 -0.28 9.75
C ALA A 227 -20.13 0.09 10.64
N GLU A 228 -19.88 0.46 11.90
CA GLU A 228 -20.89 1.00 12.82
C GLU A 228 -21.46 2.34 12.32
N LEU A 229 -20.58 3.25 11.86
CA LEU A 229 -20.99 4.54 11.29
C LEU A 229 -21.94 4.36 10.10
N VAL A 230 -21.60 3.46 9.17
CA VAL A 230 -22.34 3.33 7.91
C VAL A 230 -23.42 2.24 7.93
N GLY A 231 -23.44 1.38 8.95
CA GLY A 231 -24.42 0.30 9.09
C GLY A 231 -24.18 -0.88 8.15
N ILE A 232 -22.92 -1.31 7.98
CA ILE A 232 -22.56 -2.50 7.19
C ILE A 232 -21.95 -3.60 8.06
N ASP A 233 -21.88 -4.82 7.54
CA ASP A 233 -21.04 -5.86 8.13
C ASP A 233 -19.56 -5.52 7.88
N PRO A 234 -18.71 -5.41 8.93
CA PRO A 234 -17.28 -5.09 8.77
C PRO A 234 -16.53 -6.09 7.90
N TRP A 235 -16.98 -7.35 7.82
CA TRP A 235 -16.36 -8.37 6.97
C TRP A 235 -16.37 -7.98 5.48
N LEU A 236 -17.31 -7.13 5.03
CA LEU A 236 -17.37 -6.69 3.64
C LEU A 236 -16.20 -5.79 3.23
N ILE A 237 -15.47 -5.24 4.21
CA ILE A 237 -14.31 -4.37 4.00
C ILE A 237 -13.03 -4.83 4.71
N ASN A 238 -13.14 -5.79 5.65
CA ASN A 238 -12.02 -6.29 6.45
C ASN A 238 -11.79 -7.80 6.23
N PRO A 239 -10.63 -8.23 5.71
CA PRO A 239 -10.24 -9.64 5.66
C PRO A 239 -9.95 -10.18 7.07
N TYR A 240 -10.39 -11.39 7.37
CA TYR A 240 -9.90 -12.08 8.58
C TYR A 240 -8.39 -12.30 8.51
N PHE A 241 -7.72 -12.27 9.66
CA PHE A 241 -6.31 -12.64 9.74
C PHE A 241 -5.98 -13.28 11.09
N SER A 242 -4.84 -13.97 11.12
CA SER A 242 -4.18 -14.49 12.32
C SER A 242 -2.67 -14.39 12.12
N ALA A 243 -1.90 -14.27 13.19
CA ALA A 243 -0.45 -14.23 13.14
C ALA A 243 0.14 -15.21 14.15
N ILE A 244 1.17 -15.92 13.73
CA ILE A 244 1.85 -16.92 14.56
C ILE A 244 3.36 -16.68 14.54
N GLU A 245 4.00 -17.03 15.64
CA GLU A 245 5.45 -16.98 15.82
C GLU A 245 6.04 -18.39 15.91
N GLY A 246 7.36 -18.49 15.80
CA GLY A 246 8.08 -19.76 15.97
C GLY A 246 7.91 -20.73 14.80
N VAL A 247 7.71 -20.20 13.59
CA VAL A 247 7.65 -21.02 12.37
C VAL A 247 9.05 -21.11 11.76
N ASP A 248 9.54 -22.32 11.53
CA ASP A 248 10.71 -22.57 10.69
C ASP A 248 10.33 -23.57 9.60
N PHE A 249 10.13 -23.07 8.38
CA PHE A 249 9.75 -23.91 7.24
C PHE A 249 10.85 -24.92 6.85
N MET A 250 12.13 -24.64 7.10
CA MET A 250 13.20 -25.60 6.78
C MET A 250 13.31 -26.70 7.84
N ALA A 251 13.22 -26.34 9.12
CA ALA A 251 13.21 -27.28 10.23
C ALA A 251 11.85 -27.99 10.43
N GLN A 252 10.80 -27.49 9.76
CA GLN A 252 9.40 -27.91 9.91
C GLN A 252 8.84 -27.68 11.33
N GLU A 253 9.38 -26.69 12.05
CA GLU A 253 8.88 -26.27 13.36
C GLU A 253 7.68 -25.34 13.17
N GLY A 254 6.66 -25.47 14.01
CA GLY A 254 5.44 -24.65 13.95
C GLY A 254 4.48 -24.96 12.78
N ILE A 255 4.83 -25.89 11.88
CA ILE A 255 4.01 -26.23 10.69
C ILE A 255 2.62 -26.76 11.05
N GLU A 256 2.50 -27.57 12.09
CA GLU A 256 1.20 -28.11 12.51
C GLU A 256 0.28 -27.01 13.07
N ILE A 257 0.84 -26.08 13.85
CA ILE A 257 0.11 -24.92 14.37
C ILE A 257 -0.34 -24.02 13.21
N LEU A 258 0.56 -23.79 12.24
CA LEU A 258 0.23 -23.03 11.03
C LEU A 258 -0.91 -23.66 10.24
N ALA A 259 -0.89 -24.99 10.05
CA ALA A 259 -1.94 -25.71 9.34
C ALA A 259 -3.31 -25.58 10.05
N GLN A 260 -3.34 -25.71 11.38
CA GLN A 260 -4.56 -25.57 12.17
C GLN A 260 -5.13 -24.14 12.12
N GLU A 261 -4.28 -23.11 12.21
CA GLU A 261 -4.73 -21.72 12.07
C GLU A 261 -5.23 -21.40 10.65
N VAL A 262 -4.64 -22.01 9.62
CA VAL A 262 -5.18 -21.95 8.24
C VAL A 262 -6.58 -22.55 8.18
N ASP A 263 -6.80 -23.75 8.72
CA ASP A 263 -8.11 -24.40 8.72
C ASP A 263 -9.16 -23.58 9.48
N LYS A 264 -8.77 -22.96 10.59
CA LYS A 264 -9.63 -22.05 11.38
C LYS A 264 -10.05 -20.82 10.58
N ILE A 265 -9.11 -20.13 9.94
CA ILE A 265 -9.41 -18.96 9.09
C ILE A 265 -10.32 -19.36 7.93
N LEU A 266 -10.05 -20.50 7.28
CA LEU A 266 -10.88 -21.01 6.18
C LEU A 266 -12.32 -21.32 6.64
N SER A 267 -12.50 -21.85 7.86
CA SER A 267 -13.84 -22.06 8.43
C SER A 267 -14.60 -20.74 8.60
N LEU A 268 -13.95 -19.70 9.14
CA LEU A 268 -14.58 -18.38 9.30
C LEU A 268 -14.98 -17.75 7.96
N ILE A 269 -14.15 -17.93 6.92
CA ILE A 269 -14.46 -17.48 5.56
C ILE A 269 -15.66 -18.25 5.02
N ASN A 270 -15.68 -19.57 5.19
CA ASN A 270 -16.75 -20.43 4.70
C ASN A 270 -18.11 -20.10 5.34
N ASP A 271 -18.13 -19.73 6.63
CA ASP A 271 -19.35 -19.29 7.31
C ASP A 271 -19.92 -18.00 6.69
N LYS A 272 -19.04 -17.03 6.38
CA LYS A 272 -19.45 -15.79 5.68
C LYS A 272 -19.87 -16.07 4.24
N TYR A 273 -19.16 -16.94 3.53
CA TYR A 273 -19.53 -17.33 2.17
C TYR A 273 -20.91 -17.99 2.15
N THR A 274 -21.18 -18.89 3.10
CA THR A 274 -22.51 -19.51 3.27
C THR A 274 -23.58 -18.47 3.59
N THR A 275 -23.28 -17.54 4.51
CA THR A 275 -24.19 -16.45 4.91
C THR A 275 -24.61 -15.58 3.72
N TYR A 276 -23.67 -15.29 2.81
CA TYR A 276 -23.90 -14.44 1.64
C TYR A 276 -24.22 -15.21 0.35
N GLY A 277 -24.31 -16.54 0.39
CA GLY A 277 -24.55 -17.38 -0.79
C GLY A 277 -23.43 -17.32 -1.83
N ILE A 278 -22.17 -17.18 -1.39
CA ILE A 278 -20.99 -17.13 -2.25
C ILE A 278 -20.54 -18.56 -2.56
N GLU A 279 -20.51 -18.90 -3.86
CA GLU A 279 -20.12 -20.24 -4.34
C GLU A 279 -18.62 -20.40 -4.58
N ASN A 280 -17.85 -19.29 -4.56
CA ASN A 280 -16.40 -19.34 -4.72
C ASN A 280 -15.74 -20.14 -3.60
N LYS A 281 -14.63 -20.81 -3.91
CA LYS A 281 -13.90 -21.60 -2.91
C LYS A 281 -13.14 -20.67 -1.95
N PRO A 282 -13.26 -20.83 -0.62
CA PRO A 282 -12.40 -20.12 0.32
C PRO A 282 -10.92 -20.41 0.06
N PHE A 283 -10.08 -19.41 0.28
CA PHE A 283 -8.62 -19.57 0.29
C PHE A 283 -8.01 -18.63 1.32
N ALA A 284 -6.84 -18.99 1.83
CA ALA A 284 -6.05 -18.18 2.72
C ALA A 284 -4.70 -17.86 2.08
N VAL A 285 -4.13 -16.72 2.43
CA VAL A 285 -2.83 -16.27 1.99
C VAL A 285 -1.88 -16.27 3.17
N VAL A 286 -0.86 -17.10 3.09
CA VAL A 286 0.19 -17.22 4.09
C VAL A 286 1.39 -16.39 3.63
N LYS A 287 1.80 -15.44 4.45
CA LYS A 287 2.87 -14.46 4.15
C LYS A 287 3.80 -14.33 5.34
N ALA A 288 5.07 -13.99 5.14
CA ALA A 288 5.90 -13.55 6.26
C ALA A 288 5.35 -12.25 6.85
N ASP A 289 5.33 -12.15 8.18
CA ASP A 289 4.70 -11.03 8.89
C ASP A 289 5.54 -9.73 8.82
N ASN A 290 6.85 -9.87 8.69
CA ASN A 290 7.77 -8.82 8.29
C ASN A 290 8.35 -9.12 6.90
N GLY A 291 8.80 -8.11 6.16
CA GLY A 291 9.83 -8.41 5.18
C GLY A 291 9.43 -8.92 3.78
N THR A 292 8.32 -8.58 3.11
CA THR A 292 8.00 -9.16 1.78
C THR A 292 7.71 -8.19 0.64
N TYR A 293 8.63 -8.03 -0.31
CA TYR A 293 8.35 -7.40 -1.61
C TYR A 293 7.73 -8.46 -2.56
N GLY A 294 6.56 -8.99 -2.21
CA GLY A 294 5.91 -10.11 -2.93
C GLY A 294 6.61 -11.48 -2.80
N MET A 295 7.70 -11.58 -2.05
CA MET A 295 8.43 -12.82 -1.74
C MET A 295 7.82 -13.53 -0.53
N SER A 296 7.92 -14.86 -0.43
CA SER A 296 7.35 -15.65 0.69
C SER A 296 5.83 -15.46 0.89
N VAL A 297 5.08 -15.51 -0.20
CA VAL A 297 3.61 -15.52 -0.21
C VAL A 297 3.14 -16.81 -0.86
N MET A 298 2.21 -17.51 -0.23
CA MET A 298 1.54 -18.68 -0.79
C MET A 298 0.03 -18.63 -0.55
N MET A 299 -0.74 -19.15 -1.50
CA MET A 299 -2.18 -19.31 -1.41
C MET A 299 -2.46 -20.76 -1.05
N VAL A 300 -3.35 -21.00 -0.11
CA VAL A 300 -3.71 -22.34 0.36
C VAL A 300 -5.23 -22.47 0.51
N HIS A 301 -5.73 -23.69 0.29
CA HIS A 301 -7.15 -23.98 0.44
C HIS A 301 -7.48 -24.94 1.60
N ASN A 302 -6.46 -25.41 2.33
CA ASN A 302 -6.59 -26.24 3.53
C ASN A 302 -5.22 -26.30 4.23
N GLY A 303 -5.23 -26.75 5.48
CA GLY A 303 -4.02 -26.97 6.28
C GLY A 303 -3.12 -28.08 5.73
N ASP A 304 -3.63 -29.05 4.97
CA ASP A 304 -2.80 -30.14 4.43
C ASP A 304 -1.79 -29.64 3.38
N GLU A 305 -2.11 -28.59 2.63
CA GLU A 305 -1.15 -27.93 1.74
C GLU A 305 0.06 -27.36 2.49
N ILE A 306 -0.11 -26.97 3.76
CA ILE A 306 0.96 -26.53 4.65
C ILE A 306 1.76 -27.73 5.18
N ARG A 307 1.08 -28.83 5.53
CA ARG A 307 1.74 -30.07 6.00
C ARG A 307 2.60 -30.72 4.91
N GLN A 308 2.19 -30.58 3.65
CA GLN A 308 2.81 -31.28 2.51
C GLN A 308 3.78 -30.39 1.71
N LEU A 309 4.29 -29.29 2.29
CA LEU A 309 5.20 -28.39 1.60
C LEU A 309 6.47 -29.11 1.14
N ASN A 310 6.72 -29.08 -0.17
CA ASN A 310 7.95 -29.61 -0.74
C ASN A 310 9.15 -28.68 -0.44
N ARG A 311 10.36 -29.20 -0.63
CA ARG A 311 11.59 -28.44 -0.33
C ARG A 311 11.66 -27.09 -1.01
N LYS A 312 11.22 -26.97 -2.27
CA LYS A 312 11.23 -25.70 -3.03
C LYS A 312 10.27 -24.67 -2.43
N GLN A 313 9.08 -25.10 -2.03
CA GLN A 313 8.10 -24.24 -1.36
C GLN A 313 8.61 -23.78 0.00
N ARG A 314 9.20 -24.68 0.80
CA ARG A 314 9.79 -24.34 2.10
C ARG A 314 10.91 -23.32 1.96
N THR A 315 11.82 -23.50 0.99
CA THR A 315 12.86 -22.51 0.68
C THR A 315 12.26 -21.15 0.33
N ARG A 316 11.24 -21.09 -0.52
CA ARG A 316 10.56 -19.84 -0.89
C ARG A 316 9.92 -19.14 0.32
N MET A 317 9.35 -19.91 1.25
CA MET A 317 8.70 -19.38 2.46
C MET A 317 9.69 -19.03 3.58
N SER A 318 10.95 -19.45 3.48
CA SER A 318 11.95 -19.26 4.54
C SER A 318 12.76 -17.95 4.44
N THR A 319 12.75 -17.30 3.28
CA THR A 319 13.62 -16.14 2.99
C THR A 319 12.83 -14.88 2.69
N SER A 320 12.93 -13.88 3.55
CA SER A 320 12.36 -12.54 3.36
C SER A 320 13.39 -11.58 2.72
N LYS A 321 13.00 -10.32 2.43
CA LYS A 321 13.90 -9.29 1.85
C LYS A 321 15.16 -9.16 2.73
N GLY A 322 16.34 -9.17 2.11
CA GLY A 322 17.63 -9.09 2.82
C GLY A 322 18.14 -10.42 3.41
N SER A 323 17.65 -11.58 2.93
CA SER A 323 18.05 -12.92 3.37
C SER A 323 17.78 -13.19 4.86
N ARG A 324 16.81 -12.49 5.45
CA ARG A 324 16.40 -12.72 6.84
C ARG A 324 15.56 -13.99 6.93
N LYS A 325 15.74 -14.72 8.04
CA LYS A 325 14.94 -15.90 8.36
C LYS A 325 13.53 -15.46 8.73
N VAL A 326 12.52 -16.12 8.15
CA VAL A 326 11.12 -15.94 8.55
C VAL A 326 10.88 -16.74 9.82
N ASP A 327 10.47 -16.07 10.89
CA ASP A 327 10.09 -16.65 12.19
C ASP A 327 8.63 -16.36 12.57
N ARG A 328 8.05 -15.31 11.97
CA ARG A 328 6.65 -14.90 12.11
C ARG A 328 5.91 -14.94 10.79
N VAL A 329 4.70 -15.48 10.83
CA VAL A 329 3.86 -15.71 9.66
C VAL A 329 2.47 -15.14 9.92
N ILE A 330 1.93 -14.42 8.95
CA ILE A 330 0.54 -14.00 8.91
C ILE A 330 -0.26 -14.91 7.98
N ILE A 331 -1.41 -15.36 8.47
CA ILE A 331 -2.46 -16.03 7.69
C ILE A 331 -3.57 -15.00 7.48
N GLN A 332 -3.88 -14.70 6.23
CA GLN A 332 -4.92 -13.73 5.88
C GLN A 332 -5.98 -14.38 5.01
N GLU A 333 -7.24 -14.02 5.17
CA GLU A 333 -8.30 -14.32 4.21
C GLU A 333 -7.91 -13.88 2.81
N GLY A 334 -8.04 -14.80 1.86
CA GLY A 334 -7.86 -14.52 0.44
C GLY A 334 -9.04 -13.74 -0.12
N VAL A 335 -8.78 -12.54 -0.62
CA VAL A 335 -9.77 -11.74 -1.34
C VAL A 335 -9.55 -11.95 -2.84
N TYR A 336 -10.62 -12.32 -3.54
CA TYR A 336 -10.60 -12.41 -5.01
C TYR A 336 -10.50 -11.02 -5.65
N THR A 337 -9.94 -10.95 -6.85
CA THR A 337 -10.19 -9.81 -7.75
C THR A 337 -10.91 -10.30 -9.00
N PHE A 338 -12.03 -9.66 -9.33
CA PHE A 338 -12.80 -9.94 -10.53
C PHE A 338 -12.81 -8.78 -11.53
N GLU A 339 -11.93 -7.80 -11.31
CA GLU A 339 -11.67 -6.75 -12.28
C GLU A 339 -10.76 -7.30 -13.37
N THR A 340 -11.17 -7.14 -14.63
CA THR A 340 -10.36 -7.54 -15.77
C THR A 340 -10.30 -6.44 -16.83
N MET A 341 -9.16 -6.31 -17.48
CA MET A 341 -9.01 -5.52 -18.69
C MET A 341 -9.90 -6.08 -19.82
N PRO A 342 -10.20 -5.29 -20.88
CA PRO A 342 -10.97 -5.77 -22.03
C PRO A 342 -10.39 -7.01 -22.73
N ASP A 343 -9.08 -7.25 -22.59
CA ASP A 343 -8.40 -8.44 -23.13
C ASP A 343 -8.44 -9.66 -22.18
N GLY A 344 -9.17 -9.57 -21.06
CA GLY A 344 -9.33 -10.63 -20.07
C GLY A 344 -8.22 -10.69 -19.01
N SER A 345 -7.22 -9.81 -19.06
CA SER A 345 -6.16 -9.77 -18.04
C SER A 345 -6.72 -9.37 -16.69
N VAL A 346 -6.33 -10.06 -15.62
CA VAL A 346 -6.76 -9.74 -14.25
C VAL A 346 -6.10 -8.44 -13.79
N ALA A 347 -6.86 -7.59 -13.12
CA ALA A 347 -6.43 -6.30 -12.61
C ALA A 347 -6.74 -6.15 -11.12
N GLU A 348 -5.90 -5.44 -10.38
CA GLU A 348 -6.20 -4.99 -9.01
C GLU A 348 -5.81 -3.51 -8.84
N PRO A 349 -6.66 -2.66 -8.25
CA PRO A 349 -6.39 -1.23 -8.13
C PRO A 349 -5.42 -0.92 -7.00
N VAL A 350 -4.55 0.04 -7.24
CA VAL A 350 -3.63 0.62 -6.27
C VAL A 350 -3.96 2.11 -6.14
N VAL A 351 -4.34 2.54 -4.94
CA VAL A 351 -4.74 3.92 -4.66
C VAL A 351 -3.59 4.66 -3.97
N TYR A 352 -3.26 5.86 -4.45
CA TYR A 352 -2.16 6.68 -3.93
C TYR A 352 -2.70 7.88 -3.15
N MET A 353 -2.04 8.18 -2.04
CA MET A 353 -2.38 9.29 -1.16
C MET A 353 -1.16 10.12 -0.79
N ILE A 354 -1.36 11.43 -0.66
CA ILE A 354 -0.42 12.37 -0.07
C ILE A 354 -1.14 13.05 1.10
N GLY A 355 -0.68 12.82 2.32
CA GLY A 355 -1.44 13.14 3.52
C GLY A 355 -2.79 12.42 3.52
N GLN A 356 -3.85 13.16 3.87
CA GLN A 356 -5.23 12.65 3.89
C GLN A 356 -5.92 12.57 2.51
N PHE A 357 -5.25 13.03 1.45
CA PHE A 357 -5.87 13.21 0.13
C PHE A 357 -5.55 12.06 -0.81
N VAL A 358 -6.59 11.50 -1.43
CA VAL A 358 -6.46 10.57 -2.56
C VAL A 358 -6.04 11.38 -3.79
N VAL A 359 -4.85 11.10 -4.32
CA VAL A 359 -4.25 11.87 -5.44
C VAL A 359 -4.27 11.13 -6.77
N GLY A 360 -4.63 9.84 -6.74
CA GLY A 360 -4.75 9.01 -7.94
C GLY A 360 -4.50 7.54 -7.64
N GLY A 361 -4.04 6.81 -8.64
CA GLY A 361 -3.81 5.37 -8.57
C GLY A 361 -3.52 4.77 -9.94
N PHE A 362 -3.33 3.46 -9.96
CA PHE A 362 -3.16 2.65 -11.17
C PHE A 362 -3.66 1.23 -10.95
N TYR A 363 -3.96 0.51 -12.03
CA TYR A 363 -4.19 -0.92 -11.97
C TYR A 363 -2.88 -1.67 -12.14
N ARG A 364 -2.64 -2.66 -11.28
CA ARG A 364 -1.67 -3.72 -11.54
C ARG A 364 -2.36 -4.77 -12.38
N VAL A 365 -1.88 -4.99 -13.60
CA VAL A 365 -2.49 -5.90 -14.58
C VAL A 365 -1.57 -7.09 -14.81
N HIS A 366 -2.14 -8.29 -14.81
CA HIS A 366 -1.40 -9.51 -15.06
C HIS A 366 -2.14 -10.47 -16.02
N LYS A 367 -1.48 -10.81 -17.14
CA LYS A 367 -2.04 -11.69 -18.19
C LYS A 367 -2.05 -13.17 -17.82
N GLY A 368 -1.03 -13.62 -17.10
CA GLY A 368 -0.83 -15.03 -16.75
C GLY A 368 -1.20 -15.42 -15.32
N ARG A 369 -2.00 -14.62 -14.59
CA ARG A 369 -2.39 -14.91 -13.21
C ARG A 369 -3.90 -14.97 -13.06
N GLY A 370 -4.36 -15.87 -12.20
CA GLY A 370 -5.76 -16.06 -11.85
C GLY A 370 -6.28 -15.03 -10.84
N ILE A 371 -7.61 -15.03 -10.70
CA ILE A 371 -8.41 -14.16 -9.83
C ILE A 371 -8.14 -14.34 -8.31
N ASP A 372 -7.59 -15.47 -7.91
CA ASP A 372 -7.16 -15.84 -6.55
C ASP A 372 -5.63 -15.84 -6.37
N GLU A 373 -4.87 -15.53 -7.41
CA GLU A 373 -3.41 -15.51 -7.33
C GLU A 373 -2.86 -14.12 -6.97
N ASN A 374 -1.64 -14.08 -6.44
CA ASN A 374 -0.90 -12.83 -6.27
C ASN A 374 -0.52 -12.24 -7.64
N LEU A 375 -1.02 -11.04 -7.97
CA LEU A 375 -0.68 -10.36 -9.22
C LEU A 375 0.66 -9.61 -9.13
N ASN A 376 1.20 -9.39 -7.91
CA ASN A 376 2.54 -8.84 -7.71
C ASN A 376 3.61 -9.91 -8.00
N ALA A 377 3.74 -10.25 -9.28
CA ALA A 377 4.59 -11.32 -9.79
C ALA A 377 5.25 -10.92 -11.14
N PRO A 378 6.36 -11.56 -11.53
CA PRO A 378 7.00 -11.30 -12.82
C PRO A 378 6.02 -11.48 -13.98
N GLY A 379 5.97 -10.49 -14.88
CA GLY A 379 5.02 -10.44 -16.00
C GLY A 379 3.85 -9.48 -15.78
N MET A 380 3.74 -8.88 -14.60
CA MET A 380 2.82 -7.76 -14.36
C MET A 380 3.26 -6.50 -15.12
N HIS A 381 2.28 -5.69 -15.50
CA HIS A 381 2.47 -4.32 -15.96
C HIS A 381 1.48 -3.41 -15.23
N PHE A 382 1.66 -2.11 -15.37
CA PHE A 382 0.77 -1.13 -14.77
C PHE A 382 0.05 -0.38 -15.87
N GLU A 383 -1.26 -0.32 -15.74
CA GLU A 383 -2.09 0.55 -16.56
C GLU A 383 -2.53 1.70 -15.65
N PRO A 384 -2.29 2.98 -16.05
CA PRO A 384 -2.80 4.11 -15.29
C PRO A 384 -4.27 3.89 -14.99
N LEU A 385 -4.68 4.23 -13.78
CA LEU A 385 -6.08 4.21 -13.44
C LEU A 385 -6.68 5.29 -14.33
N ALA A 386 -7.43 4.87 -15.33
CA ALA A 386 -8.01 5.74 -16.35
C ALA A 386 -9.08 6.61 -15.69
N PHE A 387 -8.64 7.56 -14.90
CA PHE A 387 -9.46 8.65 -14.44
C PHE A 387 -9.63 9.59 -15.63
N ALA A 388 -10.73 9.44 -16.36
CA ALA A 388 -11.22 10.57 -17.15
C ALA A 388 -11.61 11.74 -16.21
N GLN A 389 -11.86 11.46 -14.91
CA GLN A 389 -12.24 12.42 -13.86
C GLN A 389 -11.73 11.98 -12.47
N ALA A 390 -11.52 12.94 -11.56
CA ALA A 390 -10.93 12.71 -10.23
C ALA A 390 -11.79 11.82 -9.30
N CYS A 391 -11.15 11.03 -8.41
CA CYS A 391 -11.77 10.10 -7.44
C CYS A 391 -12.70 10.75 -6.42
N ASN A 392 -12.62 12.07 -6.26
CA ASN A 392 -13.27 12.83 -5.21
C ASN A 392 -14.53 13.57 -5.69
N MET A 393 -15.07 13.16 -6.85
CA MET A 393 -16.30 13.72 -7.41
C MET A 393 -17.36 12.63 -7.62
N PRO A 394 -17.84 11.97 -6.55
CA PRO A 394 -19.03 11.13 -6.67
C PRO A 394 -20.21 11.98 -7.17
N CYS A 395 -21.09 11.36 -7.97
CA CYS A 395 -22.19 12.03 -8.63
C CYS A 395 -23.47 11.22 -8.48
N ASP A 396 -24.49 11.84 -7.90
CA ASP A 396 -25.80 11.21 -7.65
C ASP A 396 -26.53 10.83 -8.94
N ASP A 397 -26.23 11.54 -10.04
CA ASP A 397 -26.81 11.27 -11.37
C ASP A 397 -26.18 10.06 -12.07
N LEU A 398 -25.07 9.54 -11.54
CA LEU A 398 -24.37 8.38 -12.08
C LEU A 398 -24.72 7.10 -11.33
N LYS A 399 -24.62 5.96 -12.02
CA LYS A 399 -24.79 4.65 -11.39
C LYS A 399 -23.63 4.38 -10.43
N VAL A 400 -23.87 3.51 -9.46
CA VAL A 400 -22.86 3.04 -8.50
C VAL A 400 -21.61 2.45 -9.19
N VAL A 401 -21.84 1.76 -10.31
CA VAL A 401 -20.78 1.11 -11.10
C VAL A 401 -20.03 2.07 -12.03
N ASP A 402 -20.52 3.30 -12.18
CA ASP A 402 -19.86 4.28 -13.03
C ASP A 402 -18.58 4.77 -12.35
N CYS A 403 -17.55 5.04 -13.17
CA CYS A 403 -16.19 5.29 -12.72
C CYS A 403 -16.09 6.26 -11.51
N PRO A 404 -16.71 7.45 -11.52
CA PRO A 404 -16.54 8.42 -10.43
C PRO A 404 -17.03 7.88 -9.07
N ASN A 405 -18.17 7.19 -9.07
CA ASN A 405 -18.76 6.62 -7.87
C ASN A 405 -17.95 5.42 -7.35
N ARG A 406 -17.51 4.56 -8.27
CA ARG A 406 -16.63 3.42 -7.94
C ARG A 406 -15.31 3.87 -7.31
N PHE A 407 -14.67 4.87 -7.91
CA PHE A 407 -13.39 5.37 -7.44
C PHE A 407 -13.50 6.14 -6.12
N TYR A 408 -14.64 6.79 -5.85
CA TYR A 408 -14.90 7.33 -4.51
C TYR A 408 -14.90 6.22 -3.45
N VAL A 409 -15.56 5.10 -3.71
CA VAL A 409 -15.57 3.94 -2.80
C VAL A 409 -14.16 3.39 -2.60
N TYR A 410 -13.35 3.26 -3.66
CA TYR A 410 -11.94 2.86 -3.53
C TYR A 410 -11.15 3.84 -2.67
N GLY A 411 -11.37 5.14 -2.87
CA GLY A 411 -10.77 6.20 -2.06
C GLY A 411 -11.20 6.17 -0.59
N VAL A 412 -12.44 5.79 -0.28
CA VAL A 412 -12.90 5.58 1.10
C VAL A 412 -12.13 4.43 1.75
N ILE A 413 -12.08 3.26 1.10
CA ILE A 413 -11.38 2.08 1.66
C ILE A 413 -9.87 2.33 1.80
N ALA A 414 -9.24 3.00 0.84
CA ALA A 414 -7.84 3.39 0.92
C ALA A 414 -7.58 4.36 2.10
N ARG A 415 -8.47 5.34 2.33
CA ARG A 415 -8.35 6.26 3.46
C ARG A 415 -8.53 5.56 4.82
N LEU A 416 -9.38 4.54 4.91
CA LEU A 416 -9.46 3.70 6.12
C LEU A 416 -8.13 2.99 6.39
N ALA A 417 -7.50 2.44 5.36
CA ALA A 417 -6.19 1.79 5.48
C ALA A 417 -5.06 2.78 5.85
N ALA A 418 -5.06 3.99 5.28
CA ALA A 418 -4.15 5.05 5.72
C ALA A 418 -4.40 5.50 7.15
N LEU A 419 -5.65 5.54 7.61
CA LEU A 419 -5.97 5.89 8.99
C LEU A 419 -5.47 4.82 9.96
N ALA A 420 -5.57 3.54 9.59
CA ALA A 420 -4.97 2.46 10.35
C ALA A 420 -3.45 2.60 10.44
N ALA A 421 -2.78 2.95 9.33
CA ALA A 421 -1.34 3.21 9.33
C ALA A 421 -0.98 4.47 10.16
N ALA A 422 -1.84 5.49 10.17
CA ALA A 422 -1.69 6.67 11.02
C ALA A 422 -1.73 6.31 12.51
N ARG A 423 -2.69 5.45 12.91
CA ARG A 423 -2.81 4.95 14.29
C ARG A 423 -1.62 4.09 14.68
N GLU A 424 -1.14 3.26 13.76
CA GLU A 424 0.09 2.49 13.92
C GLU A 424 1.31 3.39 14.19
N ILE A 425 1.47 4.47 13.42
CA ILE A 425 2.51 5.48 13.65
C ILE A 425 2.36 6.14 15.01
N ALA A 426 1.15 6.55 15.38
CA ALA A 426 0.88 7.22 16.66
C ALA A 426 1.20 6.31 17.85
N ALA A 427 0.85 5.01 17.76
CA ALA A 427 1.07 4.03 18.82
C ALA A 427 2.54 3.82 19.17
N ILE A 428 3.46 4.09 18.24
CA ILE A 428 4.91 3.97 18.45
C ILE A 428 5.60 5.31 18.74
N GLY A 429 4.81 6.35 19.02
CA GLY A 429 5.28 7.69 19.42
C GLY A 429 5.24 8.75 18.32
N GLY A 430 4.56 8.49 17.20
CA GLY A 430 4.34 9.48 16.14
C GLY A 430 5.46 9.62 15.10
N GLU A 431 5.29 10.61 14.21
CA GLU A 431 6.28 11.02 13.19
C GLU A 431 7.35 11.98 13.70
#